data_AF-A0A6L9L5K6-F1
#
_entry.id   AF-A0A6L9L5K6-F1
#
_cell.length_a   1.000
_cell.length_b   1.000
_cell.length_c   1.000
_cell.angle_alpha   90.00
_cell.angle_beta   90.00
_cell.angle_gamma   90.00
#
_symmetry.space_group_name_H-M   'P 1'
#
loop_
_entity.id
_entity.type
_entity.pdbx_description
1 polymer ?
#
loop_
_entity_poly.entity_id
_entity_poly.type
_entity_poly.pdbx_seq_one_letter_code
_entity_poly.pdbx_strand_id
1 'polypeptide(L)'
;MNKVIDVEYERPATCDTRHIWANVPEEPAAVRRQELLSQIRALLQSKNAVLVSHYYVHPDLQDLAEQTGGLVADSLEMARFGKNHTASTLVVAGVRFMGETAKILSNE
;
A
#
# COMPACT_ATOMS: atom_id res chain seq x y z
N MET A 1 -14.80 -48.48 4.15
CA MET A 1 -13.34 -48.45 3.90
C MET A 1 -13.07 -47.29 2.95
N ASN A 2 -12.55 -46.17 3.46
CA ASN A 2 -12.21 -45.02 2.61
C ASN A 2 -10.94 -45.34 1.83
N LYS A 3 -11.05 -45.45 0.50
CA LYS A 3 -9.91 -45.57 -0.40
C LYS A 3 -9.15 -44.24 -0.39
N VAL A 4 -8.03 -44.21 0.31
CA VAL A 4 -7.02 -43.17 0.13
C VAL A 4 -6.32 -43.45 -1.21
N ILE A 5 -6.24 -42.42 -2.05
CA ILE A 5 -5.55 -42.49 -3.35
C ILE A 5 -4.26 -41.70 -3.18
N ASP A 6 -3.12 -42.40 -3.24
CA ASP A 6 -1.83 -41.75 -3.29
C ASP A 6 -1.62 -41.19 -4.70
N VAL A 7 -1.54 -39.86 -4.80
CA VAL A 7 -1.23 -39.15 -6.04
C VAL A 7 0.27 -38.85 -6.02
N GLU A 8 0.97 -39.38 -7.02
CA GLU A 8 2.40 -39.14 -7.19
C GLU A 8 2.62 -37.68 -7.62
N TYR A 9 3.13 -36.87 -6.68
CA TYR A 9 3.46 -35.47 -6.92
C TYR A 9 4.98 -35.34 -7.00
N GLU A 10 5.51 -35.03 -8.18
CA GLU A 10 6.91 -34.65 -8.33
C GLU A 10 7.18 -33.36 -7.55
N ARG A 11 7.75 -33.50 -6.36
CA ARG A 11 8.34 -32.37 -5.66
C ARG A 11 9.63 -32.00 -6.40
N PRO A 12 9.78 -30.77 -6.94
CA PRO A 12 11.08 -30.33 -7.41
C PRO A 12 12.05 -30.39 -6.23
N ALA A 13 12.98 -31.34 -6.25
CA ALA A 13 13.89 -31.65 -5.14
C ALA A 13 14.84 -30.50 -4.76
N THR A 14 14.84 -29.41 -5.54
CA THR A 14 15.76 -28.28 -5.41
C THR A 14 15.14 -27.04 -4.79
N CYS A 15 13.83 -27.00 -4.53
CA CYS A 15 13.19 -25.87 -3.87
C CYS A 15 12.24 -26.36 -2.77
N ASP A 16 12.79 -26.53 -1.57
CA ASP A 16 12.00 -26.79 -0.37
C ASP A 16 11.15 -25.54 -0.09
N THR A 17 9.82 -25.67 -0.03
CA THR A 17 8.89 -24.56 0.28
C THR A 17 9.15 -23.91 1.63
N ARG A 18 10.01 -24.51 2.47
CA ARG A 18 10.55 -23.91 3.70
C ARG A 18 11.47 -22.70 3.45
N HIS A 19 12.06 -22.57 2.28
CA HIS A 19 13.06 -21.55 1.95
C HIS A 19 12.57 -20.61 0.84
N ILE A 20 11.31 -20.20 0.89
CA ILE A 20 10.84 -19.11 0.03
C ILE A 20 11.63 -17.85 0.42
N TRP A 21 12.45 -17.33 -0.50
CA TRP A 21 13.16 -16.06 -0.35
C TRP A 21 12.19 -14.88 -0.49
N ALA A 22 11.20 -14.80 0.39
CA ALA A 22 10.44 -13.57 0.55
C ALA A 22 11.40 -12.55 1.16
N ASN A 23 11.86 -11.60 0.34
CA ASN A 23 12.57 -10.42 0.83
C ASN A 23 11.56 -9.55 1.58
N VAL A 24 11.26 -9.94 2.82
CA VAL A 24 10.37 -9.19 3.70
C VAL A 24 11.13 -7.96 4.18
N PRO A 25 10.63 -6.74 3.93
CA PRO A 25 11.25 -5.54 4.44
C PRO A 25 11.36 -5.58 5.97
N GLU A 26 12.46 -5.07 6.52
CA GLU A 26 12.57 -4.90 7.96
C GLU A 26 11.61 -3.80 8.44
N GLU A 27 10.79 -4.14 9.43
CA GLU A 27 9.86 -3.21 10.07
C GLU A 27 10.63 -2.23 10.98
N PRO A 28 10.33 -0.92 10.93
CA PRO A 28 10.96 0.05 11.82
C PRO A 28 10.62 -0.22 13.29
N ALA A 29 11.58 0.02 14.18
CA ALA A 29 11.36 0.03 15.62
C ALA A 29 10.28 1.07 15.99
N ALA A 30 9.56 0.86 17.09
CA ALA A 30 8.40 1.69 17.47
C ALA A 30 8.70 3.20 17.53
N VAL A 31 9.84 3.60 18.11
CA VAL A 31 10.29 4.99 18.16
C VAL A 31 10.51 5.54 16.75
N ARG A 32 11.23 4.78 15.92
CA ARG A 32 11.51 5.18 14.53
C ARG A 32 10.25 5.25 13.68
N ARG A 33 9.30 4.34 13.87
CA ARG A 33 7.98 4.35 13.22
C ARG A 33 7.23 5.65 13.53
N GLN A 34 7.16 6.03 14.81
CA GLN A 34 6.51 7.28 15.25
C GLN A 34 7.18 8.52 14.62
N GLU A 35 8.53 8.56 14.60
CA GLU A 35 9.27 9.64 13.94
C GLU A 35 8.95 9.74 12.45
N LEU A 36 8.91 8.62 11.74
CA LEU A 36 8.59 8.58 10.31
C LEU A 36 7.17 9.07 10.05
N LEU A 37 6.19 8.61 10.82
CA LEU A 37 4.80 9.06 10.69
C LEU A 37 4.67 10.57 10.94
N SER A 38 5.36 11.09 11.97
CA SER A 38 5.37 12.53 12.24
C SER A 38 6.01 13.32 11.08
N GLN A 39 7.12 12.83 10.52
CA GLN A 39 7.78 13.46 9.38
C GLN A 39 6.87 13.47 8.14
N ILE A 40 6.19 12.36 7.86
CA ILE A 40 5.27 12.30 6.71
C ILE A 40 4.12 13.29 6.90
N ARG A 41 3.52 13.41 8.10
CA ARG A 41 2.47 14.42 8.36
C ARG A 41 2.94 15.85 8.07
N ALA A 42 4.14 16.20 8.56
CA ALA A 42 4.72 17.52 8.31
C ALA A 42 5.01 17.75 6.81
N LEU A 43 5.48 16.72 6.10
CA LEU A 43 5.74 16.79 4.67
C LEU A 43 4.45 16.93 3.84
N LEU A 44 3.38 16.22 4.20
CA LEU A 44 2.08 16.36 3.55
C LEU A 44 1.57 17.80 3.65
N GLN A 45 1.62 18.38 4.85
CA GLN A 45 1.19 19.76 5.05
C GLN A 45 2.08 20.77 4.29
N SER A 46 3.40 20.68 4.44
CA SER A 46 4.33 21.61 3.79
C SER A 46 4.29 21.58 2.26
N LYS A 47 3.87 20.45 1.68
CA LYS A 47 3.76 20.26 0.22
C LYS A 47 2.34 20.44 -0.30
N ASN A 48 1.39 20.85 0.54
CA ASN A 48 -0.04 20.89 0.19
C ASN A 48 -0.47 19.58 -0.50
N ALA A 49 -0.15 18.47 0.15
CA ALA A 49 -0.34 17.13 -0.37
C ALA A 49 -1.33 16.34 0.48
N VAL A 50 -2.11 15.48 -0.17
CA VAL A 50 -3.03 14.54 0.49
C VAL A 50 -2.61 13.11 0.18
N LEU A 51 -2.69 12.23 1.19
CA LEU A 51 -2.34 10.81 1.09
C LEU A 51 -3.61 9.98 0.85
N VAL A 52 -3.61 9.15 -0.20
CA VAL A 52 -4.62 8.11 -0.40
C VAL A 52 -3.96 6.74 -0.35
N SER A 53 -4.63 5.78 0.27
CA SER A 53 -4.09 4.46 0.55
C SER A 53 -4.99 3.36 -0.01
N HIS A 54 -4.39 2.36 -0.66
CA HIS A 54 -5.14 1.16 -1.07
C HIS A 54 -5.42 0.24 0.14
N TYR A 55 -6.37 -0.68 0.04
CA TYR A 55 -6.64 -1.66 1.11
C TYR A 55 -5.48 -2.61 1.43
N TYR A 56 -4.47 -2.71 0.54
CA TYR A 56 -3.40 -3.71 0.62
C TYR A 56 -2.04 -3.14 1.06
N VAL A 57 -1.99 -1.86 1.43
CA VAL A 57 -0.77 -1.27 1.99
C VAL A 57 -0.72 -1.45 3.51
N HIS A 58 0.47 -1.22 4.06
CA HIS A 58 0.73 -1.35 5.49
C HIS A 58 -0.27 -0.53 6.34
N PRO A 59 -0.79 -1.06 7.47
CA PRO A 59 -1.80 -0.39 8.30
C PRO A 59 -1.39 1.02 8.74
N ASP A 60 -0.10 1.23 9.07
CA ASP A 60 0.42 2.56 9.40
C ASP A 60 0.10 3.63 8.33
N LEU A 61 0.10 3.24 7.04
CA LEU A 61 -0.22 4.15 5.94
C LEU A 61 -1.73 4.37 5.79
N GLN A 62 -2.53 3.35 6.11
CA GLN A 62 -3.99 3.46 6.12
C GLN A 62 -4.43 4.42 7.22
N ASP A 63 -3.97 4.19 8.45
CA ASP A 63 -4.22 5.05 9.61
C ASP A 63 -3.75 6.48 9.34
N LEU A 64 -2.57 6.64 8.72
CA LEU A 64 -2.03 7.95 8.38
C LEU A 64 -2.88 8.68 7.33
N ALA A 65 -3.38 7.98 6.31
CA ALA A 65 -4.26 8.56 5.31
C ALA A 65 -5.53 9.13 5.96
N GLU A 66 -6.21 8.35 6.81
CA GLU A 66 -7.42 8.80 7.52
C GLU A 66 -7.13 9.97 8.45
N GLN A 67 -6.05 9.90 9.24
CA GLN A 67 -5.69 10.95 10.20
C GLN A 67 -5.29 12.27 9.55
N THR A 68 -4.83 12.25 8.30
CA THR A 68 -4.39 13.44 7.56
C THR A 68 -5.45 14.00 6.61
N GLY A 69 -6.69 13.50 6.69
CA GLY A 69 -7.80 13.95 5.85
C GLY A 69 -7.80 13.34 4.44
N GLY A 70 -7.01 12.29 4.24
CA GLY A 70 -7.02 11.45 3.05
C GLY A 70 -8.08 10.36 3.09
N LEU A 71 -7.85 9.28 2.33
CA LEU A 71 -8.82 8.20 2.17
C LEU A 71 -8.14 6.83 2.02
N VAL A 72 -8.76 5.80 2.59
CA VAL A 72 -8.43 4.38 2.35
C VAL A 72 -9.52 3.78 1.45
N ALA A 73 -9.16 3.35 0.24
CA ALA A 73 -10.15 3.00 -0.78
C ALA A 73 -9.61 2.07 -1.89
N ASP A 74 -10.50 1.69 -2.81
CA ASP A 74 -10.13 1.04 -4.07
C ASP A 74 -9.54 2.05 -5.08
N SER A 75 -9.02 1.54 -6.20
CA SER A 75 -8.34 2.39 -7.21
C SER A 75 -9.23 3.46 -7.85
N LEU A 76 -10.51 3.17 -8.09
CA LEU A 76 -11.41 4.11 -8.76
C LEU A 76 -11.80 5.23 -7.81
N GLU A 77 -12.10 4.88 -6.57
CA GLU A 77 -12.46 5.84 -5.54
C GLU A 77 -11.27 6.73 -5.16
N MET A 78 -10.06 6.18 -5.04
CA MET A 78 -8.83 6.97 -4.84
C MET A 78 -8.64 8.02 -5.94
N ALA A 79 -8.86 7.67 -7.21
CA ALA A 79 -8.70 8.59 -8.31
C ALA A 79 -9.80 9.66 -8.37
N ARG A 80 -11.05 9.30 -8.04
CA ARG A 80 -12.16 10.26 -7.91
C ARG A 80 -11.94 11.24 -6.76
N PHE A 81 -11.45 10.75 -5.63
CA PHE A 81 -11.08 11.58 -4.48
C PHE A 81 -10.00 12.59 -4.89
N GLY A 82 -8.91 12.12 -5.51
CA GLY A 82 -7.81 12.96 -5.96
C GLY A 82 -8.26 14.10 -6.89
N LYS A 83 -9.12 13.78 -7.87
CA LYS A 83 -9.68 14.77 -8.81
C LYS A 83 -10.48 15.88 -8.10
N ASN A 84 -11.17 15.56 -7.03
CA ASN A 84 -12.08 16.48 -6.33
C ASN A 84 -11.42 17.15 -5.10
N HIS A 85 -10.18 16.80 -4.77
CA HIS A 85 -9.48 17.32 -3.60
C HIS A 85 -8.79 18.65 -3.92
N THR A 86 -8.72 19.55 -2.94
CA THR A 86 -8.10 20.89 -3.08
C THR A 86 -6.58 20.88 -2.96
N ALA A 87 -5.97 19.72 -2.71
CA ALA A 87 -4.54 19.59 -2.52
C ALA A 87 -3.84 19.60 -3.88
N SER A 88 -2.74 20.33 -4.00
CA SER A 88 -1.97 20.41 -5.24
C SER A 88 -1.17 19.15 -5.55
N THR A 89 -1.08 18.22 -4.58
CA THR A 89 -0.33 16.97 -4.75
C THR A 89 -1.11 15.81 -4.15
N LEU A 90 -1.29 14.76 -4.96
CA LEU A 90 -1.86 13.50 -4.51
C LEU A 90 -0.74 12.47 -4.33
N VAL A 91 -0.58 11.98 -3.11
CA VAL A 91 0.33 10.87 -2.80
C VAL A 91 -0.47 9.58 -2.80
N VAL A 92 -0.16 8.67 -3.71
CA VAL A 92 -0.84 7.37 -3.85
C VAL A 92 0.00 6.28 -3.21
N ALA A 93 -0.43 5.79 -2.05
CA ALA A 93 0.11 4.58 -1.43
C ALA A 93 -0.56 3.34 -2.06
N GLY A 94 0.06 2.83 -3.10
CA GLY A 94 -0.42 1.70 -3.89
C GLY A 94 0.64 1.26 -4.90
N VAL A 95 0.19 0.80 -6.06
CA VAL A 95 1.08 0.40 -7.16
C VAL A 95 1.05 1.43 -8.29
N ARG A 96 2.05 1.34 -9.17
CA ARG A 96 2.31 2.33 -10.23
C ARG A 96 1.08 2.73 -11.05
N PHE A 97 0.31 1.77 -11.56
CA PHE A 97 -0.83 2.07 -12.43
C PHE A 97 -1.94 2.86 -11.71
N MET A 98 -2.05 2.75 -10.38
CA MET A 98 -3.04 3.50 -9.60
C MET A 98 -2.68 4.98 -9.61
N GLY A 99 -1.39 5.31 -9.47
CA GLY A 99 -0.89 6.68 -9.62
C GLY A 99 -1.07 7.23 -11.03
N GLU A 100 -0.80 6.42 -12.05
CA GLU A 100 -1.04 6.79 -13.45
C GLU A 100 -2.53 7.08 -13.70
N THR A 101 -3.42 6.24 -13.17
CA THR A 101 -4.88 6.43 -13.26
C THR A 101 -5.33 7.73 -12.60
N ALA A 102 -4.82 8.03 -11.40
CA ALA A 102 -5.12 9.27 -10.70
C ALA A 102 -4.64 10.50 -11.47
N LYS A 103 -3.45 10.43 -12.11
CA LYS A 103 -2.95 11.52 -12.95
C LYS A 103 -3.77 11.70 -14.22
N ILE A 104 -4.24 10.62 -14.85
CA ILE A 104 -5.13 10.70 -16.03
C ILE A 104 -6.45 11.39 -15.69
N LEU A 105 -7.00 11.17 -14.49
CA LEU A 105 -8.28 11.76 -14.07
C LEU A 105 -8.16 13.19 -13.49
N SER A 106 -6.95 13.61 -13.16
CA SER A 106 -6.65 14.97 -12.68
C SER A 106 -6.28 15.83 -13.89
N ASN A 107 -7.23 16.63 -14.38
CA ASN A 107 -7.13 17.41 -15.63
C ASN A 107 -6.25 18.68 -15.51
N GLU A 108 -5.09 18.56 -14.87
CA GLU A 108 -4.11 19.63 -14.68
C GLU A 108 -2.74 19.29 -15.30
#